data_AF-A0AAU7G2A9-F1
#
_entry.id   AF-A0AAU7G2A9-F1
#
_cell.length_a   1.000
_cell.length_b   1.000
_cell.length_c   1.000
_cell.angle_alpha   90.00
_cell.angle_beta   90.00
_cell.angle_gamma   90.00
#
_symmetry.space_group_name_H-M   'P 1'
#
loop_
_entity.id
_entity.type
_entity.pdbx_description
1 polymer ?
#
loop_
_entity_poly.entity_id
_entity_poly.type
_entity_poly.pdbx_seq_one_letter_code
_entity_poly.pdbx_strand_id
1 'polypeptide(L)'
;MSKDEAIASASERGGKGGLVPNNRGDKAIWVNHDSRPGFNPGNEKYRAVMTVNDSGVELLNQHSDISKVDYKETGLKDGVLSKKNEPGAKGIGKNILSRFNDKITSFQIEKKDAKGNWKKCGKRIT
;
A
#
# COMPACT_ATOMS: atom_id res chain seq x y z
N MET A 1 -6.48 -5.06 4.08
CA MET A 1 -7.46 -4.08 3.61
C MET A 1 -8.83 -4.72 3.63
N SER A 2 -9.85 -3.91 3.90
CA SER A 2 -11.26 -4.28 3.79
C SER A 2 -11.66 -4.58 2.35
N LYS A 3 -12.87 -5.14 2.17
CA LYS A 3 -13.43 -5.40 0.84
C LYS A 3 -13.64 -4.10 0.05
N ASP A 4 -14.15 -3.07 0.70
CA ASP A 4 -14.47 -1.78 0.04
C ASP A 4 -13.21 -1.06 -0.40
N GLU A 5 -12.17 -1.06 0.44
CA GLU A 5 -10.85 -0.56 0.03
C GLU A 5 -10.30 -1.36 -1.15
N ALA A 6 -10.50 -2.68 -1.18
CA ALA A 6 -10.03 -3.50 -2.29
C ALA A 6 -10.75 -3.17 -3.61
N ILE A 7 -12.06 -2.91 -3.54
CA ILE A 7 -12.87 -2.47 -4.69
C ILE A 7 -12.43 -1.09 -5.16
N ALA A 8 -12.25 -0.13 -4.23
CA ALA A 8 -11.79 1.21 -4.54
C ALA A 8 -10.40 1.20 -5.17
N SER A 9 -9.45 0.48 -4.55
CA SER A 9 -8.11 0.28 -5.08
C SER A 9 -8.09 -0.39 -6.44
N ALA A 10 -8.96 -1.36 -6.72
CA ALA A 10 -9.04 -1.97 -8.05
C ALA A 10 -9.60 -1.02 -9.11
N SER A 11 -10.49 -0.11 -8.73
CA SER A 11 -11.14 0.85 -9.64
C SER A 11 -10.25 2.06 -9.97
N GLU A 12 -9.24 2.31 -9.14
CA GLU A 12 -8.28 3.40 -9.29
C GLU A 12 -7.56 3.38 -10.65
N ARG A 13 -7.17 4.56 -11.15
CA ARG A 13 -6.53 4.73 -12.48
C ARG A 13 -7.31 4.09 -13.63
N GLY A 14 -8.64 4.23 -13.61
CA GLY A 14 -9.52 3.68 -14.65
C GLY A 14 -9.52 2.15 -14.69
N GLY A 15 -9.47 1.49 -13.53
CA GLY A 15 -9.45 0.02 -13.41
C GLY A 15 -8.07 -0.62 -13.55
N LYS A 16 -7.00 0.18 -13.66
CA LYS A 16 -5.61 -0.32 -13.66
C LYS A 16 -5.07 -0.58 -12.26
N GLY A 17 -5.79 -0.11 -11.25
CA GLY A 17 -5.52 -0.34 -9.84
C GLY A 17 -4.45 0.56 -9.24
N GLY A 18 -4.58 0.86 -7.96
CA GLY A 18 -3.72 1.78 -7.24
C GLY A 18 -4.06 1.89 -5.76
N LEU A 19 -3.27 2.68 -5.04
CA LEU A 19 -3.53 3.05 -3.66
C LEU A 19 -4.60 4.15 -3.61
N VAL A 20 -5.50 4.03 -2.64
CA VAL A 20 -6.52 5.03 -2.33
C VAL A 20 -6.22 5.67 -0.97
N PRO A 21 -6.73 6.89 -0.69
CA PRO A 21 -6.53 7.54 0.60
C PRO A 21 -6.99 6.69 1.78
N ASN A 22 -6.35 6.91 2.94
CA ASN A 22 -6.67 6.16 4.15
C ASN A 22 -8.09 6.52 4.62
N ASN A 23 -8.93 5.52 4.87
CA ASN A 23 -10.30 5.74 5.36
C ASN A 23 -10.36 6.26 6.81
N ARG A 24 -9.23 6.31 7.52
CA ARG A 24 -9.08 6.85 8.89
C ARG A 24 -8.38 8.22 8.91
N GLY A 25 -8.54 9.01 7.84
CA GLY A 25 -8.09 10.40 7.75
C GLY A 25 -6.79 10.59 6.97
N ASP A 26 -6.04 11.64 7.32
CA ASP A 26 -4.82 12.07 6.60
C ASP A 26 -3.57 11.20 6.85
N LYS A 27 -3.78 9.94 7.25
CA LYS A 27 -2.69 9.01 7.57
C LYS A 27 -2.04 8.49 6.30
N ALA A 28 -0.74 8.23 6.38
CA ALA A 28 -0.01 7.51 5.35
C ALA A 28 -0.63 6.12 5.07
N ILE A 29 -0.47 5.64 3.84
CA ILE A 29 -0.82 4.28 3.43
C ILE A 29 0.41 3.39 3.54
N TRP A 30 0.33 2.36 4.39
CA TRP A 30 1.43 1.43 4.60
C TRP A 30 1.47 0.33 3.55
N VAL A 31 2.62 0.17 2.93
CA VAL A 31 2.94 -0.91 1.99
C VAL A 31 4.19 -1.66 2.46
N ASN A 32 4.29 -2.94 2.11
CA ASN A 32 5.48 -3.74 2.37
C ASN A 32 6.36 -3.77 1.12
N HIS A 33 7.50 -3.10 1.18
CA HIS A 33 8.54 -3.10 0.16
C HIS A 33 9.60 -4.17 0.51
N ASP A 34 9.22 -5.44 0.34
CA ASP A 34 10.09 -6.60 0.55
C ASP A 34 9.73 -7.72 -0.45
N SER A 35 10.73 -8.48 -0.86
CA SER A 35 10.64 -9.76 -1.56
C SER A 35 9.79 -10.83 -0.85
N ARG A 36 9.59 -10.73 0.48
CA ARG A 36 8.78 -11.67 1.28
C ARG A 36 7.54 -11.00 1.90
N PRO A 37 6.51 -10.69 1.09
CA PRO A 37 5.31 -10.03 1.58
C PRO A 37 4.49 -10.96 2.49
N GLY A 38 4.47 -10.68 3.79
CA GLY A 38 3.74 -11.50 4.78
C GLY A 38 3.21 -10.78 6.02
N PHE A 39 3.68 -9.56 6.30
CA PHE A 39 3.21 -8.80 7.46
C PHE A 39 1.73 -8.40 7.26
N ASN A 40 0.85 -9.02 8.05
CA ASN A 40 -0.59 -8.81 8.04
C ASN A 40 -1.13 -8.83 9.49
N PRO A 41 -0.77 -7.84 10.32
CA PRO A 41 -1.15 -7.80 11.72
C PRO A 41 -2.67 -7.69 11.92
N GLY A 42 -3.39 -7.09 10.96
CA GLY A 42 -4.84 -6.98 10.97
C GLY A 42 -5.59 -8.25 10.58
N ASN A 43 -4.90 -9.35 10.26
CA ASN A 43 -5.48 -10.58 9.71
C ASN A 43 -6.44 -10.31 8.53
N GLU A 44 -6.05 -9.34 7.71
CA GLU A 44 -6.82 -8.84 6.58
C GLU A 44 -7.11 -9.95 5.58
N LYS A 45 -8.33 -9.93 5.02
CA LYS A 45 -8.78 -10.92 4.03
C LYS A 45 -8.42 -10.56 2.60
N TYR A 46 -8.18 -9.28 2.33
CA TYR A 46 -7.73 -8.79 1.03
C TYR A 46 -6.36 -8.14 1.14
N ARG A 47 -5.59 -8.23 0.05
CA ARG A 47 -4.37 -7.45 -0.16
C ARG A 47 -4.27 -6.98 -1.60
N ALA A 48 -3.61 -5.83 -1.80
CA ALA A 48 -3.12 -5.42 -3.10
C ALA A 48 -1.67 -5.90 -3.27
N VAL A 49 -1.38 -6.48 -4.42
CA VAL A 49 -0.01 -6.80 -4.86
C VAL A 49 0.26 -5.93 -6.07
N MET A 50 1.35 -5.16 -6.01
CA MET A 50 1.72 -4.22 -7.06
C MET A 50 3.19 -4.35 -7.40
N THR A 51 3.50 -4.18 -8.69
CA THR A 51 4.85 -3.96 -9.18
C THR A 51 4.98 -2.48 -9.52
N VAL A 52 6.08 -1.88 -9.10
CA VAL A 52 6.44 -0.51 -9.46
C VAL A 52 7.70 -0.52 -10.31
N ASN A 53 7.90 0.50 -11.13
CA ASN A 53 9.16 0.70 -11.84
C ASN A 53 10.27 1.22 -10.92
N ASP A 54 11.49 1.35 -11.46
CA ASP A 54 12.67 1.79 -10.72
C ASP A 54 12.46 3.14 -10.01
N SER A 55 11.80 4.10 -10.66
CA SER A 55 11.47 5.39 -10.03
C SER A 55 10.48 5.28 -8.86
N GLY A 56 9.63 4.24 -8.86
CA GLY A 56 8.78 3.90 -7.72
C GLY A 56 9.58 3.30 -6.57
N VAL A 57 10.58 2.45 -6.88
CA VAL A 57 11.51 1.90 -5.89
C VAL A 57 12.35 3.02 -5.26
N GLU A 58 12.88 3.95 -6.06
CA GLU A 58 13.60 5.12 -5.59
C GLU A 58 12.75 5.98 -4.65
N LEU A 59 11.49 6.24 -5.03
CA LEU A 59 10.54 6.98 -4.18
C LEU A 59 10.36 6.29 -2.82
N LEU A 60 10.25 4.96 -2.79
CA LEU A 60 10.14 4.20 -1.54
C LEU A 60 11.44 4.22 -0.72
N ASN A 61 12.59 4.30 -1.36
CA ASN A 61 13.90 4.36 -0.69
C ASN A 61 14.22 5.75 -0.12
N GLN A 62 13.59 6.81 -0.64
CA GLN A 62 13.65 8.17 -0.09
C GLN A 62 12.70 8.34 1.10
N HIS A 63 12.99 7.65 2.20
CA HIS A 63 12.12 7.59 3.36
C HIS A 63 12.71 8.22 4.63
N SER A 64 11.83 8.68 5.51
CA SER A 64 12.17 9.16 6.85
C SER A 64 11.67 8.21 7.92
N ASP A 65 12.49 7.98 8.95
CA ASP A 65 12.09 7.20 10.12
C ASP A 65 10.95 7.90 10.87
N ILE A 66 9.80 7.23 10.99
CA ILE A 66 8.60 7.77 11.65
C ILE A 66 8.85 8.19 13.09
N SER A 67 9.83 7.59 13.78
CA SER A 67 10.18 7.99 15.14
C SER A 67 10.66 9.45 15.20
N LYS A 68 11.24 9.97 14.10
CA LYS A 68 11.77 11.34 13.98
C LYS A 68 10.79 12.35 13.40
N VAL A 69 9.58 11.93 13.03
CA VAL A 69 8.56 12.81 12.43
C VAL A 69 7.54 13.21 13.50
N ASP A 70 7.26 14.51 13.61
CA ASP A 70 6.18 15.04 14.46
C ASP A 70 4.82 14.58 13.91
N TYR A 71 3.87 14.26 14.79
CA TYR A 71 2.56 13.72 14.39
C TYR A 71 2.60 12.38 13.62
N LYS A 72 3.78 11.75 13.52
CA LYS A 72 3.95 10.37 13.03
C LYS A 72 3.33 10.16 11.64
N GLU A 73 2.31 9.31 11.54
CA GLU A 73 1.68 8.93 10.26
C GLU A 73 0.98 10.09 9.54
N THR A 74 0.64 11.18 10.24
CA THR A 74 -0.01 12.35 9.65
C THR A 74 0.96 13.51 9.39
N GLY A 75 2.20 13.39 9.87
CA GLY A 75 3.21 14.46 9.81
C GLY A 75 3.95 14.58 8.50
N LEU A 76 4.11 13.49 7.75
CA LEU A 76 4.85 13.47 6.49
C LEU A 76 3.92 13.19 5.30
N LYS A 77 3.08 14.18 4.97
CA LYS A 77 2.06 14.04 3.91
C LYS A 77 2.66 13.97 2.50
N ASP A 78 3.82 14.60 2.30
CA ASP A 78 4.49 14.73 1.00
C ASP A 78 5.68 13.77 0.82
N GLY A 79 5.83 12.77 1.70
CA GLY A 79 6.98 11.88 1.69
C GLY A 79 6.65 10.44 2.04
N VAL A 80 7.71 9.65 2.23
CA VAL A 80 7.61 8.24 2.61
C VAL A 80 8.15 8.06 4.03
N LEU A 81 7.40 7.34 4.86
CA LEU A 81 7.79 6.95 6.20
C LEU A 81 8.38 5.54 6.20
N SER A 82 9.26 5.26 7.15
CA SER A 82 9.71 3.92 7.48
C SER A 82 9.61 3.65 8.98
N LYS A 83 9.53 2.38 9.35
CA LYS A 83 9.62 1.94 10.75
C LYS A 83 10.87 1.09 10.95
N LYS A 84 11.66 1.41 11.97
CA LYS A 84 12.86 0.60 12.31
C LYS A 84 12.53 -0.83 12.73
N ASN A 85 11.41 -1.01 13.43
CA ASN A 85 10.97 -2.31 13.94
C ASN A 85 10.17 -3.13 12.91
N GLU A 86 9.84 -2.56 11.74
CA GLU A 86 9.17 -3.25 10.64
C GLU A 86 9.98 -3.02 9.35
N PRO A 87 11.12 -3.73 9.17
CA PRO A 87 11.91 -3.62 7.94
C PRO A 87 11.05 -3.84 6.69
N GLY A 88 11.26 -3.03 5.66
CA GLY A 88 10.47 -3.07 4.44
C GLY A 88 9.14 -2.31 4.50
N ALA A 89 8.60 -1.98 5.68
CA ALA A 89 7.37 -1.19 5.76
C ALA A 89 7.63 0.27 5.31
N LYS A 90 6.80 0.75 4.38
CA LYS A 90 6.85 2.10 3.82
C LYS A 90 5.49 2.76 3.91
N GLY A 91 5.41 3.90 4.60
CA GLY A 91 4.18 4.69 4.74
C GLY A 91 4.16 5.79 3.69
N ILE A 92 3.32 5.66 2.67
CA ILE A 92 3.21 6.63 1.58
C ILE A 92 2.28 7.76 2.01
N GLY A 93 2.80 8.99 2.06
CA GLY A 93 2.05 10.18 2.41
C GLY A 93 0.91 10.46 1.43
N LYS A 94 -0.20 10.99 1.95
CA LYS A 94 -1.45 11.22 1.18
C LYS A 94 -1.23 12.06 -0.08
N ASN A 95 -0.38 13.09 -0.01
CA ASN A 95 -0.21 14.06 -1.10
C ASN A 95 0.60 13.48 -2.27
N ILE A 96 1.38 12.42 -2.04
CA ILE A 96 2.17 11.76 -3.09
C ILE A 96 1.52 10.49 -3.63
N LEU A 97 0.29 10.14 -3.20
CA LEU A 97 -0.40 8.93 -3.66
C LEU A 97 -0.54 8.88 -5.18
N SER A 98 -0.97 9.98 -5.83
CA SER A 98 -1.08 10.04 -7.29
C SER A 98 0.26 9.79 -7.96
N ARG A 99 1.31 10.47 -7.49
CA ARG A 99 2.68 10.33 -8.03
C ARG A 99 3.21 8.91 -7.89
N PHE A 100 2.94 8.24 -6.77
CA PHE A 100 3.32 6.85 -6.56
C PHE A 100 2.50 5.90 -7.43
N ASN A 101 1.20 6.13 -7.53
CA ASN A 101 0.28 5.37 -8.38
C ASN A 101 0.71 5.36 -9.85
N ASP A 102 1.26 6.46 -10.36
CA ASP A 102 1.81 6.53 -11.71
C ASP A 102 3.01 5.60 -11.95
N LYS A 103 3.67 5.13 -10.88
CA LYS A 103 4.82 4.23 -10.96
C LYS A 103 4.43 2.76 -10.97
N ILE A 104 3.15 2.44 -10.72
CA ILE A 104 2.63 1.08 -10.70
C ILE A 104 2.52 0.54 -12.14
N THR A 105 3.27 -0.51 -12.44
CA THR A 105 3.29 -1.20 -13.74
C THR A 105 2.37 -2.41 -13.78
N SER A 106 2.10 -3.01 -12.62
CA SER A 106 1.16 -4.13 -12.47
C SER A 106 0.44 -4.02 -11.13
N PHE A 107 -0.83 -4.39 -11.11
CA PHE A 107 -1.66 -4.38 -9.92
C PHE A 107 -2.62 -5.56 -9.93
N GLN A 108 -2.77 -6.21 -8.80
CA GLN A 108 -3.79 -7.22 -8.58
C GLN A 108 -4.29 -7.20 -7.14
N ILE A 109 -5.56 -7.48 -6.95
CA ILE A 109 -6.11 -7.79 -5.63
C ILE A 109 -6.05 -9.30 -5.43
N GLU A 110 -5.68 -9.70 -4.22
CA GLU A 110 -5.73 -11.08 -3.78
C GLU A 110 -6.62 -11.21 -2.53
N LYS A 111 -7.34 -12.33 -2.43
CA LYS A 111 -8.14 -12.73 -1.28
C LYS A 111 -7.53 -13.95 -0.63
N LYS A 112 -7.55 -13.98 0.70
CA LYS A 112 -7.14 -15.13 1.49
C LYS A 112 -8.23 -16.20 1.45
N ASP A 113 -7.89 -17.41 1.03
CA ASP A 113 -8.81 -18.55 1.03
C ASP A 113 -8.98 -19.16 2.44
N ALA A 114 -9.87 -20.15 2.57
CA ALA A 114 -10.13 -20.83 3.84
C ALA A 114 -8.90 -21.55 4.42
N LYS A 115 -7.92 -21.90 3.57
CA LYS A 115 -6.66 -22.55 3.96
C LYS A 115 -5.57 -21.53 4.27
N GLY A 116 -5.86 -20.23 4.17
CA GLY A 116 -4.91 -19.16 4.43
C GLY A 116 -4.04 -18.76 3.23
N ASN A 117 -4.26 -19.34 2.05
CA ASN A 117 -3.47 -19.01 0.85
C ASN A 117 -4.04 -17.78 0.15
N TRP A 118 -3.16 -16.99 -0.45
CA TRP A 118 -3.56 -15.85 -1.27
C TRP A 118 -3.93 -16.32 -2.68
N LYS A 119 -5.09 -15.87 -3.17
CA LYS A 119 -5.60 -16.16 -4.51
C LYS A 119 -5.99 -14.85 -5.18
N LYS A 120 -5.64 -14.70 -6.47
CA LYS A 120 -6.05 -13.53 -7.26
C LYS A 120 -7.56 -13.42 -7.28
N CYS A 121 -8.06 -12.21 -7.02
CA CYS A 121 -9.45 -11.87 -7.27
C CYS A 121 -9.68 -11.83 -8.79
N GLY A 122 -10.81 -12.38 -9.26
CA GLY A 122 -11.25 -12.19 -10.64
C GLY A 122 -11.72 -10.76 -10.90
N LYS A 123 -12.31 -10.52 -12.08
CA LYS A 123 -12.84 -9.19 -12.49
C LYS A 123 -13.87 -8.58 -11.51
N ARG A 124 -14.50 -9.39 -10.65
CA ARG A 124 -15.40 -8.91 -9.58
C ARG A 124 -14.86 -9.36 -8.23
N ILE A 125 -14.59 -8.39 -7.36
CA ILE A 125 -14.20 -8.63 -5.97
C ILE A 125 -15.48 -8.87 -5.16
N THR A 126 -15.73 -10.14 -4.82
CA THR A 126 -16.92 -10.60 -4.07
C THR A 126 -16.59 -11.03 -2.66
#